data_AF-A0AAN5CSU2-F1
#
_entry.id   AF-A0AAN5CSU2-F1
#
_cell.length_a   1.000
_cell.length_b   1.000
_cell.length_c   1.000
_cell.angle_alpha   90.00
_cell.angle_beta   90.00
_cell.angle_gamma   90.00
#
_symmetry.space_group_name_H-M   'P 1'
#
loop_
_entity.id
_entity.type
_entity.pdbx_description
1 polymer ?
#
loop_
_entity_poly.entity_id
_entity_poly.type
_entity_poly.pdbx_seq_one_letter_code
_entity_poly.pdbx_strand_id
1 'polypeptide(L)'
;DHQARVDKVSTWIGKKIGTVQCQNIYTTKKLNGFTDLIKNAQFVDLKVVADELPDEAAKMLLKTMVTHKVNQLVMAGKFESEADTVTFLRQLAFYTRSIHITQTPYTAPPESTEGVQKRCFGTNAEDWAEIIVELFKSGELDKLCIVNSSHPGYLTASMVDKLKEALTSMDKPIWFAATCDSYPEGYETDAYKGYDVKVNKPATAANQNNQGQSNKCKQYLNIVHESRKDEKPVEDVPIDNK
;
A
#
# COMPACT_ATOMS: atom_id res chain seq x y z
N ASP A 1 -14.34 -26.63 14.00
CA ASP A 1 -13.98 -25.20 13.89
C ASP A 1 -14.42 -24.58 12.55
N HIS A 2 -14.10 -25.16 11.38
CA HIS A 2 -14.51 -24.62 10.06
C HIS A 2 -16.03 -24.37 9.92
N GLN A 3 -16.88 -25.33 10.29
CA GLN A 3 -18.34 -25.17 10.18
C GLN A 3 -18.87 -24.01 11.03
N ALA A 4 -18.38 -23.84 12.26
CA ALA A 4 -18.76 -22.71 13.12
C ALA A 4 -18.35 -21.35 12.54
N ARG A 5 -17.24 -21.28 11.79
CA ARG A 5 -16.82 -20.05 11.09
C ARG A 5 -17.72 -19.79 9.88
N VAL A 6 -18.10 -20.82 9.12
CA VAL A 6 -19.06 -20.72 8.01
C VAL A 6 -20.43 -20.26 8.51
N ASP A 7 -20.93 -20.84 9.60
CA ASP A 7 -22.21 -20.48 10.22
C ASP A 7 -22.20 -19.04 10.76
N LYS A 8 -21.05 -18.58 11.26
CA LYS A 8 -20.90 -17.17 11.68
C LYS A 8 -20.92 -16.22 10.48
N VAL A 9 -20.28 -16.57 9.36
CA VAL A 9 -20.29 -15.71 8.16
C VAL A 9 -21.64 -15.72 7.45
N SER A 10 -22.37 -16.83 7.46
CA SER A 10 -23.71 -16.85 6.87
C SER A 10 -24.66 -15.85 7.55
N THR A 11 -24.43 -15.52 8.83
CA THR A 11 -25.18 -14.46 9.55
C THR A 11 -24.91 -13.04 9.04
N TRP A 12 -23.92 -12.87 8.16
CA TRP A 12 -23.57 -11.60 7.51
C TRP A 12 -24.19 -11.45 6.12
N ILE A 13 -24.81 -12.50 5.58
CA ILE A 13 -25.50 -12.44 4.28
C ILE A 13 -26.61 -11.39 4.33
N GLY A 14 -26.63 -10.50 3.34
CA GLY A 14 -27.59 -9.38 3.27
C GLY A 14 -27.29 -8.22 4.23
N LYS A 15 -26.21 -8.28 5.01
CA LYS A 15 -25.75 -7.17 5.85
C LYS A 15 -24.61 -6.43 5.18
N LYS A 16 -24.59 -5.10 5.39
CA LYS A 16 -23.43 -4.27 5.05
C LYS A 16 -22.39 -4.44 6.14
N ILE A 17 -21.28 -5.08 5.81
CA ILE A 17 -20.10 -5.18 6.66
C ILE A 17 -19.23 -3.95 6.35
N GLY A 18 -18.70 -3.28 7.37
CA GLY A 18 -17.79 -2.15 7.13
C GLY A 18 -16.49 -2.64 6.48
N THR A 19 -15.73 -3.43 7.24
CA THR A 19 -14.40 -3.89 6.87
C THR A 19 -14.30 -5.41 6.92
N VAL A 20 -13.68 -6.00 5.90
CA VAL A 20 -13.26 -7.40 5.91
C VAL A 20 -11.73 -7.46 5.98
N GLN A 21 -11.20 -8.21 6.94
CA GLN A 21 -9.77 -8.43 7.09
C GLN A 21 -9.45 -9.90 6.86
N CYS A 22 -8.44 -10.15 6.04
CA CYS A 22 -7.94 -11.48 5.76
C CYS A 22 -6.42 -11.53 5.98
N GLN A 23 -5.98 -12.52 6.74
CA GLN A 23 -4.59 -12.70 7.14
C GLN A 23 -4.09 -14.05 6.64
N ASN A 24 -2.79 -14.13 6.39
CA ASN A 24 -2.07 -15.38 6.10
C ASN A 24 -2.56 -16.08 4.82
N ILE A 25 -2.87 -15.30 3.78
CA ILE A 25 -3.32 -15.82 2.48
C ILE A 25 -2.14 -16.14 1.58
N TYR A 26 -1.36 -17.13 1.98
CA TYR A 26 -0.16 -17.53 1.23
C TYR A 26 -0.44 -18.55 0.13
N THR A 27 -1.69 -19.02 -0.01
CA THR A 27 -2.01 -20.08 -0.98
C THR A 27 -3.32 -19.79 -1.70
N THR A 28 -3.37 -20.15 -2.99
CA THR A 28 -4.58 -20.09 -3.82
C THR A 28 -5.76 -20.79 -3.15
N LYS A 29 -5.52 -21.91 -2.43
CA LYS A 29 -6.57 -22.63 -1.70
C LYS A 29 -7.19 -21.79 -0.58
N LYS A 30 -6.37 -21.10 0.23
CA LYS A 30 -6.86 -20.24 1.31
C LYS A 30 -7.62 -19.04 0.73
N LEU A 31 -7.12 -18.47 -0.36
CA LEU A 31 -7.78 -17.36 -1.04
C LEU A 31 -9.12 -17.77 -1.66
N ASN A 32 -9.20 -18.95 -2.28
CA ASN A 32 -10.45 -19.50 -2.81
C ASN A 32 -11.49 -19.69 -1.70
N GLY A 33 -11.08 -20.31 -0.59
CA GLY A 33 -11.95 -20.48 0.57
C GLY A 33 -12.42 -19.13 1.13
N PHE A 34 -11.57 -18.10 1.13
CA PHE A 34 -11.96 -16.75 1.52
C PHE A 34 -12.97 -16.15 0.54
N THR A 35 -12.70 -16.15 -0.76
CA THR A 35 -13.62 -15.60 -1.78
C THR A 35 -14.99 -16.28 -1.71
N ASP A 36 -15.02 -17.61 -1.57
CA ASP A 36 -16.27 -18.36 -1.41
C ASP A 36 -17.04 -17.97 -0.14
N LEU A 37 -16.31 -17.70 0.95
CA LEU A 37 -16.87 -17.28 2.22
C LEU A 37 -17.50 -15.89 2.14
N ILE A 38 -16.90 -14.96 1.38
CA ILE A 38 -17.36 -13.57 1.29
C ILE A 38 -18.23 -13.27 0.06
N LYS A 39 -18.48 -14.23 -0.85
CA LYS A 39 -19.16 -14.01 -2.14
C LYS A 39 -20.52 -13.33 -2.06
N ASN A 40 -21.25 -13.52 -0.95
CA ASN A 40 -22.58 -12.95 -0.71
C ASN A 40 -22.56 -11.75 0.27
N ALA A 41 -21.38 -11.34 0.73
CA ALA A 41 -21.22 -10.20 1.62
C ALA A 41 -21.11 -8.90 0.81
N GLN A 42 -21.59 -7.80 1.40
CA GLN A 42 -21.32 -6.46 0.91
C GLN A 42 -20.39 -5.75 1.90
N PHE A 43 -19.24 -5.30 1.42
CA PHE A 43 -18.28 -4.55 2.21
C PHE A 43 -17.58 -3.50 1.37
N VAL A 44 -17.15 -2.42 2.02
CA VAL A 44 -16.53 -1.27 1.35
C VAL A 44 -15.02 -1.21 1.57
N ASP A 45 -14.53 -1.85 2.64
CA ASP A 45 -13.11 -1.87 2.97
C ASP A 45 -12.58 -3.30 3.02
N LEU A 46 -11.44 -3.52 2.39
CA LEU A 46 -10.73 -4.79 2.36
C LEU A 46 -9.31 -4.62 2.90
N LYS A 47 -8.97 -5.40 3.93
CA LYS A 47 -7.62 -5.49 4.47
C LYS A 47 -7.03 -6.87 4.17
N VAL A 48 -5.85 -6.90 3.57
CA VAL A 48 -5.15 -8.13 3.19
C VAL A 48 -3.76 -8.12 3.81
N VAL A 49 -3.43 -9.18 4.54
CA VAL A 49 -2.05 -9.42 4.99
C VAL A 49 -1.51 -10.65 4.25
N ALA A 50 -0.49 -10.43 3.41
CA ALA A 50 0.09 -11.45 2.55
C ALA A 50 1.59 -11.18 2.34
N ASP A 51 2.42 -12.19 2.58
CA ASP A 51 3.87 -12.10 2.34
C ASP A 51 4.20 -12.33 0.86
N GLU A 52 3.49 -13.25 0.22
CA GLU A 52 3.62 -13.56 -1.19
C GLU A 52 2.35 -13.11 -1.93
N LEU A 53 2.55 -12.60 -3.15
CA LEU A 53 1.48 -12.22 -4.06
C LEU A 53 1.70 -12.90 -5.43
N PRO A 54 1.40 -14.20 -5.55
CA PRO A 54 1.45 -14.87 -6.85
C PRO A 54 0.36 -14.32 -7.79
N ASP A 55 0.54 -14.45 -9.11
CA ASP A 55 -0.38 -13.95 -10.14
C ASP A 55 -1.84 -14.32 -9.89
N GLU A 56 -2.10 -15.58 -9.53
CA GLU A 56 -3.45 -16.05 -9.26
C GLU A 56 -4.07 -15.36 -8.03
N ALA A 57 -3.26 -15.06 -7.01
CA ALA A 57 -3.72 -14.31 -5.87
C ALA A 57 -4.03 -12.85 -6.21
N ALA A 58 -3.19 -12.21 -7.03
CA ALA A 58 -3.42 -10.86 -7.55
C ALA A 58 -4.72 -10.78 -8.38
N LYS A 59 -4.92 -11.69 -9.33
CA LYS A 59 -6.14 -11.78 -10.15
C LYS A 59 -7.39 -11.97 -9.30
N MET A 60 -7.31 -12.83 -8.30
CA MET A 60 -8.41 -13.08 -7.38
C MET A 60 -8.74 -11.87 -6.50
N LEU A 61 -7.72 -11.19 -5.96
CA LEU A 61 -7.90 -9.97 -5.18
C LEU A 61 -8.59 -8.89 -6.03
N LEU A 62 -8.14 -8.70 -7.28
CA LEU A 62 -8.76 -7.79 -8.22
C LEU A 62 -10.23 -8.15 -8.47
N LYS A 63 -10.53 -9.42 -8.73
CA LYS A 63 -11.90 -9.91 -8.92
C LYS A 63 -12.77 -9.61 -7.69
N THR A 64 -12.25 -9.81 -6.49
CA THR A 64 -12.94 -9.49 -5.23
C THR A 64 -13.23 -8.00 -5.14
N MET A 65 -12.26 -7.14 -5.44
CA MET A 65 -12.47 -5.68 -5.39
C MET A 65 -13.55 -5.20 -6.35
N VAL A 66 -13.55 -5.71 -7.58
CA VAL A 66 -14.57 -5.40 -8.60
C VAL A 66 -15.95 -5.90 -8.17
N THR A 67 -16.02 -7.16 -7.71
CA THR A 67 -17.30 -7.80 -7.34
C THR A 67 -17.97 -7.08 -6.17
N HIS A 68 -17.19 -6.70 -5.15
CA HIS A 68 -17.70 -6.10 -3.94
C HIS A 68 -17.69 -4.57 -3.95
N LYS A 69 -17.17 -3.93 -5.02
CA LYS A 69 -16.98 -2.47 -5.14
C LYS A 69 -16.23 -1.90 -3.93
N VAL A 70 -15.07 -2.48 -3.67
CA VAL A 70 -14.20 -2.09 -2.55
C VAL A 70 -13.68 -0.67 -2.78
N ASN A 71 -14.04 0.25 -1.88
CA ASN A 71 -13.61 1.64 -1.92
C ASN A 71 -12.23 1.84 -1.30
N GLN A 72 -11.87 1.02 -0.31
CA GLN A 72 -10.58 1.10 0.37
C GLN A 72 -9.90 -0.27 0.42
N LEU A 73 -8.69 -0.32 -0.10
CA LEU A 73 -7.80 -1.47 0.01
C LEU A 73 -6.64 -1.13 0.95
N VAL A 74 -6.41 -2.01 1.92
CA VAL A 74 -5.17 -2.02 2.71
C VAL A 74 -4.47 -3.34 2.46
N MET A 75 -3.20 -3.29 2.07
CA MET A 75 -2.37 -4.47 1.91
C MET A 75 -1.14 -4.34 2.82
N ALA A 76 -0.76 -5.40 3.52
CA ALA A 76 0.49 -5.45 4.28
C ALA A 76 1.23 -6.79 4.11
N GLY A 77 2.56 -6.75 4.08
CA GLY A 77 3.42 -7.94 4.03
C GLY A 77 4.67 -7.76 3.17
N LYS A 78 5.40 -8.84 2.88
CA LYS A 78 6.66 -8.76 2.10
C LYS A 78 6.46 -8.41 0.63
N PHE A 79 5.32 -8.81 0.06
CA PHE A 79 4.95 -8.69 -1.34
C PHE A 79 6.03 -9.21 -2.31
N GLU A 80 6.46 -10.44 -2.09
CA GLU A 80 7.17 -11.20 -3.12
C GLU A 80 6.18 -11.52 -4.25
N SER A 81 6.36 -10.85 -5.39
CA SER A 81 5.39 -10.89 -6.47
C SER A 81 6.01 -11.47 -7.72
N GLU A 82 5.36 -12.48 -8.30
CA GLU A 82 5.61 -12.90 -9.68
C GLU A 82 4.87 -11.99 -10.67
N ALA A 83 3.83 -11.32 -10.20
CA ALA A 83 2.99 -10.45 -11.00
C ALA A 83 3.72 -9.17 -11.38
N ASP A 84 3.42 -8.67 -12.58
CA ASP A 84 3.71 -7.31 -12.98
C ASP A 84 3.00 -6.36 -12.01
N THR A 85 3.78 -5.81 -11.08
CA THR A 85 3.26 -4.98 -10.00
C THR A 85 2.69 -3.68 -10.53
N VAL A 86 3.26 -3.10 -11.58
CA VAL A 86 2.77 -1.85 -12.15
C VAL A 86 1.40 -2.07 -12.78
N THR A 87 1.26 -3.12 -13.59
CA THR A 87 -0.03 -3.50 -14.18
C THR A 87 -1.06 -3.81 -13.10
N PHE A 88 -0.69 -4.55 -12.06
CA PHE A 88 -1.58 -4.85 -10.95
C PHE A 88 -2.02 -3.59 -10.20
N LEU A 89 -1.10 -2.68 -9.84
CA LEU A 89 -1.43 -1.42 -9.17
C LEU A 89 -2.34 -0.53 -10.02
N ARG A 90 -2.09 -0.43 -11.33
CA ARG A 90 -2.98 0.27 -12.27
C ARG A 90 -4.40 -0.28 -12.21
N GLN A 91 -4.54 -1.60 -12.23
CA GLN A 91 -5.85 -2.26 -12.11
C GLN A 91 -6.51 -1.98 -10.76
N LEU A 92 -5.77 -2.02 -9.65
CA LEU A 92 -6.32 -1.68 -8.33
C LEU A 92 -6.80 -0.22 -8.28
N ALA A 93 -5.96 0.72 -8.74
CA ALA A 93 -6.25 2.15 -8.75
C ALA A 93 -7.45 2.51 -9.62
N PHE A 94 -7.71 1.72 -10.67
CA PHE A 94 -8.88 1.90 -11.52
C PHE A 94 -10.19 1.68 -10.76
N TYR A 95 -10.25 0.67 -9.87
CA TYR A 95 -11.49 0.23 -9.21
C TYR A 95 -11.69 0.74 -7.78
N THR A 96 -10.73 1.46 -7.21
CA THR A 96 -10.79 1.83 -5.79
C THR A 96 -10.41 3.29 -5.57
N ARG A 97 -10.90 3.86 -4.47
CA ARG A 97 -10.65 5.25 -4.11
C ARG A 97 -9.43 5.41 -3.23
N SER A 98 -9.14 4.40 -2.40
CA SER A 98 -8.03 4.43 -1.48
C SER A 98 -7.22 3.15 -1.52
N ILE A 99 -5.91 3.29 -1.67
CA ILE A 99 -4.94 2.20 -1.56
C ILE A 99 -3.94 2.55 -0.45
N HIS A 100 -3.77 1.65 0.51
CA HIS A 100 -2.66 1.68 1.47
C HIS A 100 -1.87 0.39 1.34
N ILE A 101 -0.56 0.50 1.13
CA ILE A 101 0.32 -0.66 1.04
C ILE A 101 1.49 -0.50 2.01
N THR A 102 1.68 -1.49 2.89
CA THR A 102 2.79 -1.56 3.85
C THR A 102 3.68 -2.74 3.52
N GLN A 103 4.84 -2.48 2.92
CA GLN A 103 5.82 -3.51 2.60
C GLN A 103 6.80 -3.73 3.77
N THR A 104 6.82 -4.95 4.30
CA THR A 104 7.74 -5.34 5.38
C THR A 104 9.11 -5.74 4.85
N PRO A 105 10.17 -5.65 5.68
CA PRO A 105 11.50 -6.13 5.29
C PRO A 105 11.47 -7.60 4.87
N TYR A 106 12.14 -7.91 3.75
CA TYR A 106 12.49 -9.27 3.41
C TYR A 106 13.81 -9.64 4.10
N THR A 107 13.78 -10.60 5.02
CA THR A 107 14.99 -11.24 5.55
C THR A 107 15.30 -12.45 4.68
N ALA A 108 16.14 -12.26 3.67
CA ALA A 108 16.69 -13.36 2.90
C ALA A 108 17.52 -14.26 3.82
N PRO A 109 17.47 -15.60 3.66
CA PRO A 109 18.54 -16.44 4.17
C PRO A 109 19.87 -15.99 3.54
N PRO A 110 20.97 -15.94 4.32
CA PRO A 110 22.27 -15.42 3.84
C PRO A 110 22.87 -16.19 2.65
N GLU A 111 22.29 -17.33 2.27
CA GLU A 111 22.78 -18.23 1.22
C GLU A 111 22.02 -18.12 -0.11
N SER A 112 21.00 -17.25 -0.22
CA SER A 112 20.30 -17.06 -1.50
C SER A 112 21.12 -16.18 -2.46
N THR A 113 22.01 -16.78 -3.23
CA THR A 113 22.74 -16.13 -4.33
C THR A 113 21.91 -15.98 -5.61
N GLU A 114 20.67 -16.47 -5.62
CA GLU A 114 19.77 -16.37 -6.77
C GLU A 114 18.72 -15.28 -6.57
N GLY A 115 18.64 -14.39 -7.55
CA GLY A 115 17.45 -13.61 -7.83
C GLY A 115 17.52 -12.17 -7.34
N VAL A 116 17.58 -11.26 -8.30
CA VAL A 116 17.02 -9.93 -8.17
C VAL A 116 15.62 -10.08 -7.57
N GLN A 117 15.48 -9.88 -6.25
CA GLN A 117 14.21 -10.11 -5.56
C GLN A 117 13.13 -9.26 -6.21
N LYS A 118 12.10 -9.92 -6.73
CA LYS A 118 10.92 -9.29 -7.31
C LYS A 118 10.09 -8.67 -6.18
N ARG A 119 10.50 -7.47 -5.78
CA ARG A 119 9.81 -6.65 -4.78
C ARG A 119 8.71 -5.84 -5.47
N CYS A 120 7.54 -5.75 -4.87
CA CYS A 120 6.46 -4.93 -5.43
C CYS A 120 6.88 -3.47 -5.69
N PHE A 121 7.56 -2.79 -4.76
CA PHE A 121 8.00 -1.39 -4.96
C PHE A 121 9.45 -1.24 -5.40
N GLY A 122 9.87 -2.12 -6.32
CA GLY A 122 10.96 -1.81 -7.20
C GLY A 122 12.35 -2.18 -6.68
N THR A 123 13.05 -2.85 -7.58
CA THR A 123 14.41 -2.47 -7.96
C THR A 123 14.40 -1.03 -8.53
N ASN A 124 15.53 -0.32 -8.45
CA ASN A 124 15.67 1.13 -8.76
C ASN A 124 15.42 1.55 -10.23
N ALA A 125 14.83 0.72 -11.08
CA ALA A 125 14.78 0.94 -12.54
C ALA A 125 13.48 1.61 -13.05
N GLU A 126 12.40 1.55 -12.29
CA GLU A 126 11.09 2.10 -12.68
C GLU A 126 10.99 3.59 -12.32
N ASP A 127 10.36 4.41 -13.18
CA ASP A 127 10.00 5.80 -12.83
C ASP A 127 8.71 5.82 -11.99
N TRP A 128 8.86 5.56 -10.69
CA TRP A 128 7.74 5.53 -9.75
C TRP A 128 6.97 6.86 -9.68
N ALA A 129 7.60 8.00 -10.01
CA ALA A 129 6.86 9.26 -10.05
C ALA A 129 5.83 9.24 -11.19
N GLU A 130 6.23 8.82 -12.38
CA GLU A 130 5.33 8.72 -13.54
C GLU A 130 4.20 7.70 -13.29
N ILE A 131 4.55 6.53 -12.75
CA ILE A 131 3.56 5.49 -12.41
C ILE A 131 2.53 6.04 -11.42
N ILE A 132 2.96 6.65 -10.31
CA ILE A 132 2.04 7.18 -9.29
C ILE A 132 1.12 8.26 -9.88
N VAL A 133 1.66 9.15 -10.71
CA VAL A 133 0.86 10.16 -11.44
C VAL A 133 -0.20 9.50 -12.32
N GLU A 134 0.15 8.42 -13.01
CA GLU A 134 -0.78 7.64 -13.83
C GLU A 134 -1.88 6.97 -12.98
N LEU A 135 -1.55 6.43 -11.80
CA LEU A 135 -2.53 5.83 -10.90
C LEU A 135 -3.64 6.82 -10.52
N PHE A 136 -3.30 8.09 -10.26
CA PHE A 136 -4.29 9.13 -9.92
C PHE A 136 -5.12 9.60 -11.13
N LYS A 137 -4.54 9.54 -12.34
CA LYS A 137 -5.19 9.95 -13.61
C LYS A 137 -6.15 8.91 -14.16
N SER A 138 -5.83 7.62 -13.99
CA SER A 138 -6.47 6.52 -14.72
C SER A 138 -7.78 6.04 -14.13
N GLY A 139 -8.14 6.44 -12.90
CA GLY A 139 -9.34 5.91 -12.24
C GLY A 139 -9.88 6.72 -11.06
N GLU A 140 -10.57 6.01 -10.16
CA GLU A 140 -11.23 6.59 -8.99
C GLU A 140 -10.29 6.93 -7.83
N LEU A 141 -9.02 6.51 -7.91
CA LEU A 141 -8.06 6.67 -6.83
C LEU A 141 -7.91 8.13 -6.41
N ASP A 142 -8.33 8.46 -5.19
CA ASP A 142 -8.10 9.77 -4.58
C ASP A 142 -7.00 9.68 -3.51
N LYS A 143 -6.79 8.51 -2.91
CA LYS A 143 -5.86 8.30 -1.80
C LYS A 143 -4.86 7.19 -2.08
N LEU A 144 -3.57 7.49 -1.91
CA LEU A 144 -2.52 6.48 -2.00
C LEU A 144 -1.53 6.65 -0.84
N CYS A 145 -1.28 5.56 -0.12
CA CYS A 145 -0.27 5.46 0.93
C CYS A 145 0.67 4.28 0.62
N ILE A 146 1.97 4.52 0.50
CA ILE A 146 2.98 3.48 0.30
C ILE A 146 4.02 3.56 1.41
N VAL A 147 4.04 2.55 2.28
CA VAL A 147 5.00 2.41 3.37
C VAL A 147 5.99 1.31 3.00
N ASN A 148 7.18 1.70 2.54
CA ASN A 148 8.27 0.78 2.19
C ASN A 148 9.55 1.18 2.92
N SER A 149 9.51 1.09 4.26
CA SER A 149 10.61 1.55 5.13
C SER A 149 11.94 0.84 4.87
N SER A 150 11.90 -0.39 4.36
CA SER A 150 13.10 -1.20 4.13
C SER A 150 13.86 -0.74 2.89
N HIS A 151 13.16 -0.19 1.90
CA HIS A 151 13.71 0.18 0.60
C HIS A 151 13.19 1.54 0.16
N PRO A 152 13.46 2.62 0.92
CA PRO A 152 12.92 3.96 0.63
C PRO A 152 13.46 4.57 -0.69
N GLY A 153 14.54 4.01 -1.24
CA GLY A 153 15.22 4.51 -2.45
C GLY A 153 14.45 4.33 -3.76
N TYR A 154 13.30 3.64 -3.75
CA TYR A 154 12.43 3.56 -4.93
C TYR A 154 11.87 4.94 -5.34
N LEU A 155 11.82 5.88 -4.38
CA LEU A 155 11.40 7.26 -4.60
C LEU A 155 12.55 8.22 -4.30
N THR A 156 13.28 8.57 -5.36
CA THR A 156 14.43 9.50 -5.32
C THR A 156 14.00 10.96 -5.18
N ALA A 157 14.93 11.86 -4.83
CA ALA A 157 14.62 13.28 -4.67
C ALA A 157 14.05 13.92 -5.96
N SER A 158 14.62 13.58 -7.12
CA SER A 158 14.09 14.07 -8.41
C SER A 158 12.67 13.57 -8.68
N MET A 159 12.36 12.31 -8.34
CA MET A 159 11.02 11.76 -8.44
C MET A 159 10.05 12.44 -7.47
N VAL A 160 10.50 12.74 -6.25
CA VAL A 160 9.74 13.51 -5.26
C VAL A 160 9.40 14.90 -5.80
N ASP A 161 10.35 15.62 -6.39
CA ASP A 161 10.09 16.94 -7.00
C ASP A 161 9.07 16.85 -8.15
N LYS A 162 9.22 15.87 -9.05
CA LYS A 162 8.23 15.60 -10.11
C LYS A 162 6.83 15.35 -9.55
N LEU A 163 6.72 14.56 -8.47
CA LEU A 163 5.43 14.25 -7.85
C LEU A 163 4.77 15.48 -7.25
N LYS A 164 5.52 16.37 -6.60
CA LYS A 164 4.97 17.61 -6.04
C LYS A 164 4.30 18.43 -7.13
N GLU A 165 5.04 18.72 -8.20
CA GLU A 165 4.54 19.52 -9.32
C GLU A 165 3.35 18.83 -9.99
N ALA A 166 3.48 17.54 -10.32
CA ALA A 166 2.46 16.82 -11.05
C ALA A 166 1.16 16.64 -10.23
N LEU A 167 1.23 16.20 -8.97
CA LEU A 167 0.04 15.93 -8.17
C LEU A 167 -0.68 17.21 -7.73
N THR A 168 0.06 18.27 -7.37
CA THR A 168 -0.56 19.54 -6.96
C THR A 168 -1.19 20.32 -8.13
N SER A 169 -0.73 20.07 -9.36
CA SER A 169 -1.33 20.64 -10.58
C SER A 169 -2.61 19.93 -11.05
N MET A 170 -2.99 18.79 -10.44
CA MET A 170 -4.21 18.07 -10.81
C MET A 170 -5.45 18.76 -10.26
N ASP A 171 -6.49 18.87 -11.09
CA ASP A 171 -7.82 19.33 -10.70
C ASP A 171 -8.61 18.22 -9.97
N LYS A 172 -8.00 17.64 -8.93
CA LYS A 172 -8.54 16.53 -8.15
C LYS A 172 -8.01 16.63 -6.72
N PRO A 173 -8.84 16.53 -5.68
CA PRO A 173 -8.37 16.59 -4.29
C PRO A 173 -7.62 15.31 -3.89
N ILE A 174 -6.30 15.33 -4.02
CA ILE A 174 -5.43 14.17 -3.79
C ILE A 174 -4.97 14.10 -2.32
N TRP A 175 -4.86 12.88 -1.81
CA TRP A 175 -4.14 12.57 -0.57
C TRP A 175 -3.08 11.53 -0.92
N PHE A 176 -1.81 11.89 -0.79
CA PHE A 176 -0.69 11.02 -1.14
C PHE A 176 0.34 11.01 -0.03
N ALA A 177 0.75 9.81 0.37
CA ALA A 177 1.86 9.60 1.28
C ALA A 177 2.75 8.45 0.80
N ALA A 178 4.07 8.63 0.84
CA ALA A 178 5.00 7.58 0.44
C ALA A 178 6.30 7.67 1.23
N THR A 179 6.88 6.51 1.56
CA THR A 179 8.26 6.46 2.07
C THR A 179 9.22 6.92 0.97
N CYS A 180 10.21 7.75 1.30
CA CYS A 180 11.24 8.20 0.37
C CYS A 180 12.62 8.25 1.06
N ASP A 181 13.68 8.26 0.27
CA ASP A 181 15.07 8.48 0.73
C ASP A 181 15.53 9.83 0.20
N SER A 182 14.89 10.91 0.65
CA SER A 182 15.03 12.22 0.03
C SER A 182 14.99 13.36 1.05
N TYR A 183 15.95 14.27 0.94
CA TYR A 183 16.12 15.50 1.73
C TYR A 183 16.56 15.26 3.19
N PRO A 184 17.88 15.21 3.48
CA PRO A 184 18.40 14.99 4.83
C PRO A 184 17.84 15.91 5.93
N GLU A 185 17.37 17.10 5.56
CA GLU A 185 16.82 18.09 6.50
C GLU A 185 15.29 18.11 6.56
N GLY A 186 14.60 17.28 5.77
CA GLY A 186 13.17 17.43 5.50
C GLY A 186 12.81 18.82 4.94
N TYR A 187 11.55 19.05 4.61
CA TYR A 187 11.04 20.40 4.35
C TYR A 187 9.50 20.42 4.39
N GLU A 188 8.94 21.61 4.52
CA GLU A 188 7.50 21.90 4.44
C GLU A 188 7.36 23.16 3.60
N THR A 189 6.35 23.22 2.71
CA THR A 189 6.17 24.36 1.80
C THR A 189 4.70 24.65 1.53
N ASP A 190 4.37 25.94 1.57
CA ASP A 190 3.06 26.49 1.21
C ASP A 190 3.03 26.98 -0.25
N ALA A 191 4.04 26.63 -1.05
CA ALA A 191 4.17 27.09 -2.44
C ALA A 191 3.03 26.60 -3.36
N TYR A 192 2.29 25.57 -2.95
CA TYR A 192 1.24 24.93 -3.74
C TYR A 192 -0.13 25.26 -3.15
N LYS A 193 -0.83 26.23 -3.74
CA LYS A 193 -2.15 26.66 -3.25
C LYS A 193 -3.13 25.49 -3.20
N GLY A 194 -3.80 25.29 -2.06
CA GLY A 194 -4.75 24.19 -1.88
C GLY A 194 -4.11 22.88 -1.44
N TYR A 195 -2.79 22.81 -1.27
CA TYR A 195 -2.06 21.61 -0.89
C TYR A 195 -1.07 21.86 0.24
N ASP A 196 -1.08 20.96 1.20
CA ASP A 196 -0.04 20.82 2.20
C ASP A 196 1.00 19.81 1.71
N VAL A 197 2.25 20.26 1.53
CA VAL A 197 3.36 19.45 1.01
C VAL A 197 4.50 19.41 2.02
N LYS A 198 4.78 18.21 2.55
CA LYS A 198 5.82 17.98 3.56
C LYS A 198 6.66 16.75 3.27
N VAL A 199 7.95 16.85 3.58
CA VAL A 199 8.85 15.72 3.80
C VAL A 199 9.36 15.81 5.23
N ASN A 200 9.05 14.82 6.07
CA ASN A 200 9.50 14.85 7.45
C ASN A 200 11.03 14.70 7.53
N LYS A 201 11.59 15.29 8.59
CA LYS A 201 12.99 15.09 8.95
C LYS A 201 13.26 13.61 9.25
N PRO A 202 14.43 13.08 8.83
CA PRO A 202 14.88 11.79 9.30
C PRO A 202 15.02 11.84 10.82
N ALA A 203 14.53 10.81 11.53
CA ALA A 203 14.70 10.70 12.98
C ALA A 203 16.20 10.73 13.35
N THR A 204 16.65 11.66 14.20
CA THR A 204 18.06 11.72 14.63
C THR A 204 18.46 10.46 15.41
N ALA A 205 19.68 9.94 15.16
CA ALA A 205 20.23 8.69 15.71
C ALA A 205 20.33 8.59 17.25
N ALA A 206 19.93 9.62 18.00
CA ALA A 206 20.06 9.68 19.46
C ALA A 206 19.12 8.73 20.24
N ASN A 207 18.17 8.05 19.59
CA ASN A 207 17.27 7.07 20.21
C ASN A 207 17.53 5.60 19.76
N GLN A 208 18.69 5.30 19.19
CA GLN A 208 19.07 3.95 18.76
C GLN A 208 19.56 3.09 19.94
N ASN A 209 18.65 2.68 20.82
CA ASN A 209 18.94 1.62 21.79
C ASN A 209 18.67 0.23 21.17
N ASN A 210 19.74 -0.55 21.06
CA ASN A 210 19.82 -2.02 21.06
C ASN A 210 18.75 -2.80 20.29
N GLN A 211 18.84 -2.82 18.96
CA GLN A 211 18.53 -3.99 18.13
C GLN A 211 19.16 -3.75 16.75
N GLY A 212 20.08 -4.63 16.33
CA GLY A 212 21.00 -4.46 15.20
C GLY A 212 20.35 -4.51 13.80
N GLN A 213 19.30 -3.73 13.56
CA GLN A 213 18.85 -3.37 12.22
C GLN A 213 19.13 -1.89 12.01
N SER A 214 19.87 -1.53 10.96
CA SER A 214 20.06 -0.14 10.60
C SER A 214 18.70 0.43 10.17
N ASN A 215 17.97 0.99 11.13
CA ASN A 215 16.82 1.84 10.87
C ASN A 215 17.37 3.13 10.23
N LYS A 216 17.68 3.07 8.93
CA LYS A 216 17.88 4.27 8.12
C LYS A 216 16.65 5.14 8.35
N CYS A 217 16.90 6.36 8.76
CA CYS A 217 15.90 7.26 9.28
C CYS A 217 14.80 7.47 8.25
N LYS A 218 13.57 7.06 8.59
CA LYS A 218 12.45 7.02 7.66
C LYS A 218 12.00 8.43 7.30
N GLN A 219 11.97 8.74 6.01
CA GLN A 219 11.31 9.93 5.49
C GLN A 219 10.06 9.54 4.72
N TYR A 220 9.09 10.44 4.74
CA TYR A 220 7.77 10.33 4.17
C TYR A 220 7.46 11.64 3.46
N LEU A 221 7.23 11.54 2.15
CA LEU A 221 6.59 12.58 1.38
C LEU A 221 5.09 12.52 1.67
N ASN A 222 4.50 13.67 2.01
CA ASN A 222 3.07 13.87 2.14
C ASN A 222 2.66 15.01 1.20
N ILE A 223 1.67 14.77 0.35
CA ILE A 223 1.02 15.77 -0.51
C ILE A 223 -0.47 15.62 -0.27
N VAL A 224 -1.06 16.57 0.43
CA VAL A 224 -2.45 16.47 0.90
C VAL A 224 -3.22 17.72 0.52
N HIS A 225 -4.29 17.56 -0.25
CA HIS A 225 -5.21 18.65 -0.55
C HIS A 225 -5.88 19.16 0.75
N GLU A 226 -6.07 20.47 0.87
CA GLU A 226 -6.61 21.12 2.07
C GLU A 226 -7.96 20.54 2.52
N SER A 227 -8.81 20.12 1.58
CA SER A 227 -10.10 19.49 1.86
C SER A 227 -9.98 18.09 2.50
N ARG A 228 -8.76 17.56 2.63
CA ARG A 228 -8.45 16.19 3.10
C ARG A 228 -7.46 16.18 4.25
N LYS A 229 -7.10 17.33 4.81
CA LYS A 229 -6.11 17.49 5.89
C LYS A 229 -6.44 16.69 7.16
N ASP A 230 -7.72 16.44 7.42
CA ASP A 230 -8.19 15.69 8.58
C ASP A 230 -8.14 14.17 8.36
N GLU A 231 -7.86 13.73 7.13
CA GLU A 231 -7.65 12.32 6.84
C GLU A 231 -6.30 11.86 7.36
N LYS A 232 -6.35 10.86 8.24
CA LYS A 232 -5.14 10.19 8.72
C LYS A 232 -4.64 9.20 7.68
N PRO A 233 -3.33 8.88 7.69
CA PRO A 233 -2.84 7.62 7.14
C PRO A 233 -3.67 6.48 7.74
N VAL A 234 -4.09 5.52 6.92
CA VAL A 234 -4.82 4.36 7.44
C VAL A 234 -3.89 3.65 8.43
N GLU A 235 -4.34 3.38 9.65
CA GLU A 235 -3.53 2.75 10.69
C GLU A 235 -2.83 1.49 10.16
N ASP A 236 -1.54 1.36 10.47
CA ASP A 236 -0.75 0.18 10.11
C ASP A 236 -1.51 -1.08 10.54
N VAL A 237 -1.69 -2.03 9.63
CA VAL A 237 -2.27 -3.31 9.97
C VAL A 237 -1.27 -4.03 10.87
N PRO A 238 -1.62 -4.45 12.09
CA PRO A 238 -0.72 -5.24 12.93
C PRO A 238 -0.36 -6.51 12.16
N ILE A 239 0.93 -6.64 11.84
CA ILE A 239 1.48 -7.87 11.27
C ILE A 239 1.88 -8.70 12.48
N ASP A 240 1.00 -9.60 12.90
CA ASP A 240 1.32 -10.57 13.95
C ASP A 240 2.43 -11.49 13.43
N ASN A 241 3.66 -11.22 13.85
CA ASN A 241 4.79 -12.13 13.66
C ASN A 241 4.59 -13.35 14.58
N LYS A 242 3.75 -14.31 14.16
CA LYS A 242 3.59 -15.61 14.81
C LYS A 242 4.15 -16.72 13.93
#